data_AF-A0A1G6GEQ2-F1
#
_entry.id   AF-A0A1G6GEQ2-F1
#
_cell.length_a   1.000
_cell.length_b   1.000
_cell.length_c   1.000
_cell.angle_alpha   90.00
_cell.angle_beta   90.00
_cell.angle_gamma   90.00
#
_symmetry.space_group_name_H-M   'P 1'
#
loop_
_entity.id
_entity.type
_entity.pdbx_description
1 polymer ?
#
loop_
_entity_poly.entity_id
_entity_poly.type
_entity_poly.pdbx_seq_one_letter_code
_entity_poly.pdbx_strand_id
1 'polypeptide(L)'
;MVPMYVPRHFSMSDDEVRTLLASVDVVDLVTPHADGLQASFLPVLHDPEPGPYGRLVAHVQRNNPQATSPVTGPGLVIVHGPDHYVSPSGLPSTAEHGRVVPTWDYVTVHLQGEVRFHDDPAWTRAAVTRLTERHEPADGWSVDDPPGDHVERMLRAVVGVEFMITGWQGKAKMAQNKTPADVEALVARRRELGDRAGADHLEQVSLPAARARAALLEDVRGRH
;
A
#
# COMPACT_ATOMS: atom_id res chain seq x y z
N MET A 1 17.52 -0.57 -3.89
CA MET A 1 16.40 -0.43 -2.94
C MET A 1 16.45 0.98 -2.39
N VAL A 2 15.46 1.84 -2.66
CA VAL A 2 15.28 3.11 -1.94
C VAL A 2 14.86 2.71 -0.52
N PRO A 3 15.74 2.84 0.48
CA PRO A 3 15.50 2.21 1.77
C PRO A 3 14.49 3.04 2.57
N MET A 4 13.41 2.40 3.03
CA MET A 4 12.57 2.93 4.08
C MET A 4 13.18 2.52 5.43
N TYR A 5 13.23 3.44 6.40
CA TYR A 5 13.60 3.06 7.77
C TYR A 5 12.45 2.30 8.44
N VAL A 6 12.67 1.01 8.66
CA VAL A 6 11.71 0.08 9.27
C VAL A 6 12.31 -0.58 10.52
N PRO A 7 11.95 -0.12 11.73
CA PRO A 7 12.26 -0.86 12.94
C PRO A 7 11.73 -2.30 12.86
N ARG A 8 12.49 -3.27 13.36
CA ARG A 8 12.17 -4.71 13.23
C ARG A 8 10.77 -5.09 13.72
N HIS A 9 10.24 -4.43 14.75
CA HIS A 9 8.90 -4.72 15.28
C HIS A 9 7.76 -4.09 14.46
N PHE A 10 8.08 -3.34 13.40
CA PHE A 10 7.14 -2.76 12.44
C PHE A 10 7.35 -3.31 11.02
N SER A 11 8.27 -4.25 10.80
CA SER A 11 8.48 -4.84 9.48
C SER A 11 7.37 -5.80 9.14
N MET A 12 6.85 -5.70 7.91
CA MET A 12 5.92 -6.68 7.36
C MET A 12 6.68 -7.87 6.77
N SER A 13 6.10 -9.05 6.90
CA SER A 13 6.48 -10.26 6.17
C SER A 13 6.09 -10.17 4.68
N ASP A 14 6.69 -11.02 3.86
CA ASP A 14 6.36 -11.08 2.43
C ASP A 14 4.90 -11.46 2.19
N ASP A 15 4.31 -12.31 3.03
CA ASP A 15 2.91 -12.70 2.93
C ASP A 15 1.97 -11.52 3.20
N GLU A 16 2.25 -10.74 4.25
CA GLU A 16 1.48 -9.51 4.55
C GLU A 16 1.56 -8.50 3.41
N VAL A 17 2.74 -8.35 2.79
CA VAL A 17 2.90 -7.47 1.62
C VAL A 17 2.09 -7.98 0.43
N ARG A 18 2.12 -9.29 0.14
CA ARG A 18 1.33 -9.91 -0.94
C ARG A 18 -0.16 -9.75 -0.71
N THR A 19 -0.65 -9.92 0.52
CA THR A 19 -2.05 -9.69 0.86
C THR A 19 -2.47 -8.26 0.58
N LEU A 20 -1.65 -7.27 0.98
CA LEU A 20 -1.97 -5.86 0.70
C LEU A 20 -1.94 -5.54 -0.80
N LEU A 21 -0.98 -6.09 -1.55
CA LEU A 21 -0.90 -5.90 -3.00
C LEU A 21 -2.07 -6.53 -3.75
N ALA A 22 -2.58 -7.68 -3.30
CA ALA A 22 -3.74 -8.30 -3.94
C ALA A 22 -4.98 -7.38 -3.91
N SER A 23 -5.15 -6.61 -2.84
CA SER A 23 -6.27 -5.68 -2.65
C SER A 23 -5.96 -4.23 -3.05
N VAL A 24 -4.81 -3.93 -3.65
CA VAL A 24 -4.46 -2.55 -4.01
C VAL A 24 -5.20 -2.10 -5.26
N ASP A 25 -5.88 -0.97 -5.19
CA ASP A 25 -6.60 -0.39 -6.33
C ASP A 25 -5.89 0.84 -6.90
N VAL A 26 -5.15 1.57 -6.05
CA VAL A 26 -4.48 2.83 -6.39
C VAL A 26 -3.15 2.96 -5.68
N VAL A 27 -2.18 3.62 -6.32
CA VAL A 27 -0.83 3.86 -5.78
C VAL A 27 -0.26 5.19 -6.24
N ASP A 28 0.79 5.66 -5.58
CA ASP A 28 1.67 6.69 -6.14
C ASP A 28 2.83 6.03 -6.91
N LEU A 29 2.94 6.31 -8.20
CA LEU A 29 4.10 5.95 -9.01
C LEU A 29 5.07 7.14 -9.09
N VAL A 30 6.26 6.99 -8.52
CA VAL A 30 7.34 7.97 -8.55
C VAL A 30 8.46 7.48 -9.47
N THR A 31 8.90 8.33 -10.40
CA THR A 31 9.99 8.01 -11.34
C THR A 31 11.03 9.13 -11.39
N PRO A 32 12.33 8.80 -11.46
CA PRO A 32 13.38 9.78 -11.68
C PRO A 32 13.49 10.16 -13.15
N HIS A 33 13.64 11.45 -13.42
CA HIS A 33 13.89 12.04 -14.74
C HIS A 33 15.08 13.00 -14.67
N ALA A 34 15.53 13.51 -15.82
CA ALA A 34 16.65 14.45 -15.88
C ALA A 34 16.39 15.74 -15.07
N ASP A 35 15.15 16.23 -15.07
CA ASP A 35 14.76 17.47 -14.39
C ASP A 35 14.26 17.26 -12.94
N GLY A 36 14.30 16.02 -12.44
CA GLY A 36 13.90 15.67 -11.07
C GLY A 36 12.91 14.51 -10.99
N LEU A 37 12.26 14.37 -9.83
CA LEU A 37 11.24 13.35 -9.59
C LEU A 37 9.90 13.79 -10.18
N GLN A 38 9.19 12.85 -10.78
CA GLN A 38 7.80 13.01 -11.18
C GLN A 38 6.96 11.93 -10.50
N ALA A 39 5.70 12.27 -10.20
CA ALA A 39 4.79 11.38 -9.50
C ALA A 39 3.38 11.45 -10.10
N SER A 40 2.70 10.30 -10.17
CA SER A 40 1.29 10.20 -10.52
C SER A 40 0.57 9.27 -9.56
N PHE A 41 -0.63 9.67 -9.11
CA PHE A 41 -1.56 8.80 -8.41
C PHE A 41 -2.42 8.07 -9.44
N LEU A 42 -2.32 6.74 -9.48
CA LEU A 42 -2.87 5.93 -10.58
C LEU A 42 -3.63 4.71 -10.06
N PRO A 43 -4.76 4.35 -10.67
CA PRO A 43 -5.34 3.03 -10.53
C PRO A 43 -4.41 1.96 -11.09
N VAL A 44 -4.28 0.83 -10.39
CA VAL A 44 -3.38 -0.25 -10.78
C VAL A 44 -4.01 -1.61 -10.60
N LEU A 45 -3.43 -2.59 -11.29
CA LEU A 45 -3.60 -4.01 -11.01
C LEU A 45 -2.27 -4.57 -10.57
N HIS A 46 -2.27 -5.32 -9.47
CA HIS A 46 -1.19 -6.25 -9.20
C HIS A 46 -1.39 -7.53 -10.01
N ASP A 47 -0.39 -7.87 -10.81
CA ASP A 47 -0.27 -9.12 -11.53
C ASP A 47 0.88 -9.89 -10.87
N PRO A 48 0.65 -11.03 -10.19
CA PRO A 48 1.68 -11.75 -9.45
C PRO A 48 2.76 -12.36 -10.36
N GLU A 49 2.55 -12.34 -11.68
CA GLU A 49 3.52 -12.73 -12.70
C GLU A 49 3.90 -11.53 -13.58
N PRO A 50 5.11 -11.51 -14.18
CA PRO A 50 6.18 -12.51 -14.08
C PRO A 50 7.11 -12.27 -12.88
N GLY A 51 7.93 -13.28 -12.57
CA GLY A 51 8.99 -13.18 -11.57
C GLY A 51 8.52 -13.34 -10.13
N PRO A 52 9.41 -13.15 -9.13
CA PRO A 52 9.13 -13.46 -7.73
C PRO A 52 8.16 -12.49 -7.05
N TYR A 53 8.03 -11.26 -7.58
CA TYR A 53 7.22 -10.19 -7.01
C TYR A 53 6.06 -9.75 -7.93
N GLY A 54 6.07 -10.17 -9.20
CA GLY A 54 5.09 -9.77 -10.19
C GLY A 54 5.34 -8.36 -10.75
N ARG A 55 4.28 -7.74 -11.26
CA ARG A 55 4.27 -6.39 -11.80
C ARG A 55 3.01 -5.62 -11.40
N LEU A 56 3.05 -4.31 -11.55
CA LEU A 56 1.83 -3.49 -11.59
C LEU A 56 1.53 -3.08 -13.03
N VAL A 57 0.24 -3.10 -13.38
CA VAL A 57 -0.30 -2.68 -14.67
C VAL A 57 -1.22 -1.49 -14.46
N ALA A 58 -1.00 -0.42 -15.22
CA ALA A 58 -1.79 0.80 -15.17
C ALA A 58 -1.85 1.47 -16.55
N HIS A 59 -2.45 2.66 -16.61
CA HIS A 59 -2.33 3.56 -17.76
C HIS A 59 -2.30 5.01 -17.29
N VAL A 60 -1.81 5.90 -18.15
CA VAL A 60 -1.78 7.33 -17.89
C VAL A 60 -2.08 8.11 -19.17
N GLN A 61 -2.44 9.39 -19.07
CA GLN A 61 -2.61 10.23 -20.25
C GLN A 61 -1.30 10.29 -21.05
N ARG A 62 -1.41 10.19 -22.37
CA ARG A 62 -0.27 10.14 -23.29
C ARG A 62 0.65 11.35 -23.18
N ASN A 63 0.11 12.52 -22.87
CA ASN A 63 0.87 13.75 -22.71
C ASN A 63 1.38 13.99 -21.28
N ASN A 64 1.22 13.03 -20.35
CA ASN A 64 1.79 13.12 -19.02
C ASN A 64 3.33 13.15 -19.14
N PRO A 65 4.01 14.18 -18.57
CA PRO A 65 5.48 14.27 -18.58
C PRO A 65 6.20 13.00 -18.13
N GLN A 66 5.57 12.23 -17.23
CA GLN A 66 6.12 10.98 -16.70
C GLN A 66 6.27 9.89 -17.77
N ALA A 67 5.41 9.93 -18.80
CA ALA A 67 5.44 9.02 -19.93
C ALA A 67 6.23 9.58 -21.13
N THR A 68 6.35 10.91 -21.26
CA THR A 68 7.00 11.54 -22.42
C THR A 68 8.48 11.86 -22.18
N SER A 69 8.93 11.90 -20.93
CA SER A 69 10.32 12.14 -20.55
C SER A 69 11.04 10.82 -20.24
N PRO A 70 12.33 10.67 -20.61
CA PRO A 70 13.08 9.45 -20.31
C PRO A 70 13.27 9.25 -18.79
N VAL A 71 12.81 8.09 -18.30
CA VAL A 71 13.10 7.65 -16.93
C VAL A 71 14.59 7.31 -16.81
N THR A 72 15.27 7.88 -15.81
CA THR A 72 16.73 7.81 -15.67
C THR A 72 17.20 6.72 -14.70
N GLY A 73 16.29 5.97 -14.08
CA GLY A 73 16.61 4.93 -13.11
C GLY A 73 15.38 4.17 -12.59
N PRO A 74 15.54 3.32 -11.56
CA PRO A 74 14.44 2.57 -10.98
C PRO A 74 13.34 3.49 -10.45
N GLY A 75 12.09 3.12 -10.66
CA GLY A 75 10.93 3.77 -10.06
C GLY A 75 10.65 3.27 -8.65
N LEU A 76 9.83 4.04 -7.94
CA LEU A 76 9.28 3.73 -6.63
C LEU A 76 7.76 3.76 -6.74
N VAL A 77 7.10 2.71 -6.26
CA VAL A 77 5.65 2.73 -6.03
C VAL A 77 5.39 2.76 -4.53
N ILE A 78 4.53 3.68 -4.09
CA ILE A 78 4.08 3.77 -2.70
C ILE A 78 2.65 3.25 -2.64
N VAL A 79 2.48 2.15 -1.91
CA VAL A 79 1.20 1.57 -1.58
C VAL A 79 0.80 2.04 -0.20
N HIS A 80 -0.42 2.56 -0.10
CA HIS A 80 -1.01 3.03 1.15
C HIS A 80 -1.93 1.96 1.71
N GLY A 81 -1.73 1.61 2.97
CA GLY A 81 -2.70 0.84 3.75
C GLY A 81 -3.46 1.75 4.72
N PRO A 82 -4.19 1.17 5.68
CA PRO A 82 -4.88 1.93 6.70
C PRO A 82 -3.92 2.79 7.52
N ASP A 83 -4.36 3.98 7.90
CA ASP A 83 -3.67 4.86 8.82
C ASP A 83 -4.64 5.57 9.75
N HIS A 84 -4.14 6.02 10.90
CA HIS A 84 -4.91 6.86 11.80
C HIS A 84 -4.07 7.60 12.85
N TYR A 85 -4.63 8.71 13.32
CA TYR A 85 -4.16 9.36 14.53
C TYR A 85 -4.45 8.52 15.79
N VAL A 86 -3.42 8.38 16.62
CA VAL A 86 -3.46 7.74 17.94
C VAL A 86 -3.41 8.84 19.00
N SER A 87 -4.57 9.10 19.61
CA SER A 87 -4.67 10.00 20.76
C SER A 87 -4.19 9.30 22.03
N PRO A 88 -3.43 9.98 22.91
CA PRO A 88 -3.18 9.47 24.25
C PRO A 88 -4.46 9.46 25.11
N SER A 89 -5.46 10.31 24.80
CA SER A 89 -6.70 10.36 25.57
C SER A 89 -7.43 9.01 25.52
N GLY A 90 -7.78 8.48 26.69
CA GLY A 90 -8.49 7.20 26.83
C GLY A 90 -7.59 5.97 26.88
N LEU A 91 -6.26 6.11 26.74
CA LEU A 91 -5.34 5.00 26.99
C LEU A 91 -5.17 4.75 28.50
N PRO A 92 -5.23 3.49 28.97
CA PRO A 92 -4.89 3.15 30.35
C PRO A 92 -3.58 3.75 30.84
N SER A 93 -2.51 3.69 30.03
CA SER A 93 -1.20 4.26 30.39
C SER A 93 -1.24 5.78 30.62
N THR A 94 -2.21 6.50 30.05
CA THR A 94 -2.41 7.93 30.29
C THR A 94 -2.85 8.18 31.73
N ALA A 95 -3.81 7.39 32.21
CA ALA A 95 -4.28 7.48 33.59
C ALA A 95 -3.24 6.94 34.59
N GLU A 96 -2.50 5.88 34.22
CA GLU A 96 -1.50 5.26 35.09
C GLU A 96 -0.31 6.18 35.38
N HIS A 97 0.28 6.78 34.34
CA HIS A 97 1.53 7.53 34.52
C HIS A 97 1.65 8.81 33.68
N GLY A 98 0.74 9.07 32.74
CA GLY A 98 0.75 10.27 31.89
C GLY A 98 1.91 10.40 30.91
N ARG A 99 2.91 9.51 30.96
CA ARG A 99 4.07 9.45 30.06
C ARG A 99 3.76 8.81 28.70
N VAL A 100 2.74 9.32 28.02
CA VAL A 100 2.41 8.93 26.65
C VAL A 100 2.31 10.17 25.76
N VAL A 101 2.60 9.99 24.48
CA VAL A 101 2.54 11.05 23.48
C VAL A 101 1.63 10.63 22.32
N PRO A 102 0.99 11.58 21.63
CA PRO A 102 0.25 11.28 20.41
C PRO A 102 1.16 10.77 19.30
N THR A 103 0.60 9.99 18.39
CA THR A 103 1.35 9.51 17.22
C THR A 103 0.42 9.19 16.05
N TRP A 104 1.00 8.77 14.93
CA TRP A 104 0.28 8.22 13.79
C TRP A 104 0.64 6.75 13.61
N ASP A 105 -0.39 5.92 13.52
CA ASP A 105 -0.29 4.52 13.14
C ASP A 105 -0.62 4.40 11.65
N TYR A 106 0.12 3.57 10.91
CA TYR A 106 -0.02 3.43 9.47
C TYR A 106 0.58 2.14 8.93
N VAL A 107 0.04 1.70 7.80
CA VAL A 107 0.60 0.63 6.95
C VAL A 107 1.03 1.23 5.61
N THR A 108 2.24 0.93 5.17
CA THR A 108 2.72 1.30 3.82
C THR A 108 3.67 0.26 3.28
N VAL A 109 3.65 0.09 1.96
CA VAL A 109 4.63 -0.73 1.24
C VAL A 109 5.27 0.12 0.15
N HIS A 110 6.60 0.11 0.13
CA HIS A 110 7.39 0.69 -0.95
C HIS A 110 7.84 -0.44 -1.89
N LEU A 111 7.48 -0.35 -3.17
CA LEU A 111 7.95 -1.25 -4.23
C LEU A 111 9.02 -0.53 -5.04
N GLN A 112 10.13 -1.21 -5.33
CA GLN A 112 11.11 -0.73 -6.29
C GLN A 112 11.06 -1.56 -7.56
N GLY A 113 11.18 -0.92 -8.72
CA GLY A 113 11.05 -1.61 -10.00
C GLY A 113 11.53 -0.83 -11.21
N GLU A 114 11.49 -1.51 -12.35
CA GLU A 114 11.66 -0.91 -13.67
C GLU A 114 10.30 -0.43 -14.18
N VAL A 115 10.24 0.77 -14.74
CA VAL A 115 9.02 1.33 -15.34
C VAL A 115 9.13 1.29 -16.85
N ARG A 116 8.11 0.77 -17.53
CA ARG A 116 7.98 0.79 -18.98
C ARG A 116 6.65 1.42 -19.37
N PHE A 117 6.70 2.35 -20.31
CA PHE A 117 5.51 2.92 -20.92
C PHE A 117 5.25 2.22 -22.26
N HIS A 118 4.07 1.65 -22.40
CA HIS A 118 3.66 0.88 -23.58
C HIS A 118 2.80 1.75 -24.49
N ASP A 119 3.35 2.10 -25.65
CA ASP A 119 2.61 2.75 -26.74
C ASP A 119 2.08 1.73 -27.77
N ASP A 120 1.65 0.57 -27.27
CA ASP A 120 0.96 -0.45 -28.05
C ASP A 120 -0.54 -0.38 -27.71
N PRO A 121 -1.42 -0.07 -28.68
CA PRO A 121 -2.86 -0.05 -28.46
C PRO A 121 -3.42 -1.38 -27.96
N ALA A 122 -2.88 -2.53 -28.38
CA ALA A 122 -3.36 -3.84 -27.95
C ALA A 122 -3.02 -4.10 -26.48
N TRP A 123 -1.78 -3.80 -26.08
CA TRP A 123 -1.35 -3.87 -24.68
C TRP A 123 -2.19 -2.94 -23.79
N THR A 124 -2.37 -1.69 -24.25
CA THR A 124 -3.11 -0.68 -23.49
C THR A 124 -4.59 -1.04 -23.35
N ARG A 125 -5.21 -1.58 -24.41
CA ARG A 125 -6.58 -2.12 -24.33
C ARG A 125 -6.68 -3.22 -23.28
N ALA A 126 -5.77 -4.20 -23.30
CA ALA A 126 -5.78 -5.29 -22.33
C ALA A 126 -5.64 -4.79 -20.89
N ALA A 127 -4.77 -3.80 -20.65
CA ALA A 127 -4.63 -3.16 -19.34
C ALA A 127 -5.92 -2.47 -18.88
N VAL A 128 -6.57 -1.69 -19.77
CA VAL A 128 -7.84 -1.02 -19.49
C VAL A 128 -8.95 -2.04 -19.21
N THR A 129 -9.09 -3.08 -20.04
CA THR A 129 -10.09 -4.14 -19.84
C THR A 129 -9.95 -4.82 -18.50
N ARG A 130 -8.75 -5.27 -18.14
CA ARG A 130 -8.53 -5.92 -16.83
C ARG A 130 -8.83 -4.98 -15.66
N LEU A 131 -8.52 -3.68 -15.80
CA LEU A 131 -8.81 -2.68 -14.76
C LEU A 131 -10.30 -2.48 -14.61
N THR A 132 -11.04 -2.41 -15.71
CA THR A 132 -12.50 -2.35 -15.72
C THR A 132 -13.10 -3.60 -15.07
N GLU A 133 -12.70 -4.79 -15.49
CA GLU A 133 -13.20 -6.07 -14.95
C GLU A 133 -12.97 -6.23 -13.44
N ARG A 134 -11.91 -5.64 -12.88
CA ARG A 134 -11.67 -5.65 -11.43
C ARG A 134 -12.69 -4.82 -10.64
N HIS A 135 -13.15 -3.71 -11.21
CA HIS A 135 -13.94 -2.70 -10.50
C HIS A 135 -15.43 -2.74 -10.85
N GLU A 136 -15.78 -3.31 -11.99
CA GLU A 136 -17.16 -3.53 -12.38
C GLU A 136 -17.71 -4.84 -11.75
N PRO A 137 -18.99 -4.88 -11.36
CA PRO A 137 -19.64 -6.13 -11.01
C PRO A 137 -19.75 -7.05 -12.25
N ALA A 138 -20.09 -8.32 -12.03
CA ALA A 138 -20.17 -9.32 -13.11
C ALA A 138 -21.17 -8.97 -14.23
N ASP A 139 -22.20 -8.17 -13.93
CA ASP A 139 -23.20 -7.64 -14.86
C ASP A 139 -23.02 -6.14 -15.13
N GLY A 140 -21.84 -5.61 -14.82
CA GLY A 140 -21.46 -4.21 -14.99
C GLY A 140 -21.08 -3.82 -16.41
N TRP A 141 -20.56 -2.61 -16.55
CA TRP A 141 -20.16 -2.02 -17.82
C TRP A 141 -18.92 -2.73 -18.41
N SER A 142 -18.92 -2.97 -19.72
CA SER A 142 -17.79 -3.54 -20.44
C SER A 142 -17.09 -2.50 -21.31
N VAL A 143 -15.77 -2.66 -21.48
CA VAL A 143 -14.96 -1.85 -22.41
C VAL A 143 -15.44 -1.98 -23.86
N ASP A 144 -16.20 -3.04 -24.18
CA ASP A 144 -16.79 -3.25 -25.50
C ASP A 144 -18.20 -2.64 -25.67
N ASP A 145 -18.80 -2.08 -24.61
CA ASP A 145 -20.16 -1.50 -24.67
C ASP A 145 -20.28 -0.22 -25.52
N PRO A 146 -19.28 0.70 -25.55
CA PRO A 146 -19.37 1.90 -26.38
C PRO A 146 -19.50 1.58 -27.88
N PRO A 147 -20.33 2.35 -28.63
CA PRO A 147 -20.56 2.06 -30.04
C PRO A 147 -19.39 2.45 -30.94
N GLY A 148 -19.24 1.71 -32.04
CA GLY A 148 -18.32 2.04 -33.13
C GLY A 148 -16.86 1.93 -32.70
N ASP A 149 -16.03 2.90 -33.08
CA ASP A 149 -14.60 2.96 -32.78
C ASP A 149 -14.29 3.78 -31.51
N HIS A 150 -15.29 4.06 -30.66
CA HIS A 150 -15.16 5.04 -29.57
C HIS A 150 -13.99 4.72 -28.63
N VAL A 151 -13.87 3.47 -28.21
CA VAL A 151 -12.81 3.00 -27.30
C VAL A 151 -11.45 3.11 -27.97
N GLU A 152 -11.34 2.73 -29.24
CA GLU A 152 -10.11 2.83 -30.02
C GLU A 152 -9.64 4.29 -30.15
N ARG A 153 -10.57 5.25 -30.20
CA ARG A 153 -10.21 6.68 -30.16
C ARG A 153 -9.71 7.10 -28.78
N MET A 154 -10.35 6.65 -27.71
CA MET A 154 -9.94 6.97 -26.33
C MET A 154 -8.59 6.34 -25.97
N LEU A 155 -8.31 5.12 -26.46
CA LEU A 155 -7.02 4.45 -26.27
C LEU A 155 -5.85 5.25 -26.86
N ARG A 156 -6.07 6.05 -27.92
CA ARG A 156 -5.04 6.95 -28.45
C ARG A 156 -4.67 8.08 -27.49
N ALA A 157 -5.50 8.39 -26.50
CA ALA A 157 -5.23 9.45 -25.53
C ALA A 157 -4.43 8.96 -24.31
N VAL A 158 -4.22 7.65 -24.17
CA VAL A 158 -3.51 7.03 -23.05
C VAL A 158 -2.33 6.19 -23.53
N VAL A 159 -1.44 5.90 -22.60
CA VAL A 159 -0.35 4.94 -22.75
C VAL A 159 -0.37 3.98 -21.58
N GLY A 160 -0.03 2.72 -21.87
CA GLY A 160 0.09 1.70 -20.85
C GLY A 160 1.28 1.94 -19.93
N VAL A 161 1.17 1.52 -18.67
CA VAL A 161 2.25 1.59 -17.68
C VAL A 161 2.47 0.21 -17.09
N GLU A 162 3.68 -0.32 -17.23
CA GLU A 162 4.13 -1.55 -16.58
C GLU A 162 5.23 -1.23 -15.57
N PHE A 163 5.04 -1.64 -14.33
CA PHE A 163 6.03 -1.54 -13.26
C PHE A 163 6.49 -2.93 -12.85
N MET A 164 7.67 -3.35 -13.31
CA MET A 164 8.24 -4.66 -12.97
C MET A 164 8.85 -4.63 -11.58
N ILE A 165 8.28 -5.37 -10.62
CA ILE A 165 8.69 -5.29 -9.23
C ILE A 165 9.98 -6.09 -9.03
N THR A 166 11.01 -5.43 -8.49
CA THR A 166 12.32 -6.02 -8.20
C THR A 166 12.56 -6.24 -6.72
N GLY A 167 11.70 -5.69 -5.86
CA GLY A 167 11.71 -5.90 -4.42
C GLY A 167 10.77 -4.92 -3.71
N TRP A 168 10.49 -5.20 -2.45
CA TRP A 168 9.61 -4.39 -1.62
C TRP A 168 10.12 -4.22 -0.19
N GLN A 169 9.61 -3.20 0.50
CA GLN A 169 9.72 -3.04 1.94
C GLN A 169 8.36 -2.62 2.50
N GLY A 170 7.84 -3.41 3.43
CA GLY A 170 6.60 -3.09 4.13
C GLY A 170 6.84 -2.61 5.56
N LYS A 171 6.05 -1.62 5.98
CA LYS A 171 6.04 -1.08 7.34
C LYS A 171 4.62 -0.97 7.84
N ALA A 172 4.34 -1.68 8.93
CA ALA A 172 3.13 -1.56 9.72
C ALA A 172 3.50 -1.00 11.09
N LYS A 173 3.42 0.31 11.27
CA LYS A 173 3.57 0.95 12.58
C LYS A 173 2.17 1.09 13.18
N MET A 174 1.76 0.11 13.98
CA MET A 174 0.39 -0.06 14.45
C MET A 174 0.40 -0.41 15.95
N ALA A 175 0.98 0.43 16.80
CA ALA A 175 0.97 0.25 18.26
C ALA A 175 1.58 -1.05 18.85
N GLN A 176 2.35 -1.86 18.11
CA GLN A 176 2.94 -3.13 18.62
C GLN A 176 3.89 -2.96 19.81
N ASN A 177 4.35 -1.73 20.07
CA ASN A 177 5.25 -1.38 21.16
C ASN A 177 4.52 -0.89 22.44
N LYS A 178 3.19 -0.76 22.41
CA LYS A 178 2.37 -0.36 23.57
C LYS A 178 2.11 -1.54 24.52
N THR A 179 1.44 -1.25 25.64
CA THR A 179 0.96 -2.30 26.55
C THR A 179 -0.25 -3.02 25.93
N PRO A 180 -0.50 -4.29 26.27
CA PRO A 180 -1.70 -4.98 25.80
C PRO A 180 -3.01 -4.23 26.08
N ALA A 181 -3.12 -3.62 27.27
CA ALA A 181 -4.29 -2.83 27.66
C ALA A 181 -4.49 -1.58 26.78
N ASP A 182 -3.41 -0.89 26.42
CA ASP A 182 -3.48 0.24 25.49
C ASP A 182 -3.91 -0.22 24.10
N VAL A 183 -3.42 -1.36 23.60
CA VAL A 183 -3.82 -1.89 22.30
C VAL A 183 -5.30 -2.28 22.30
N GLU A 184 -5.80 -2.93 23.37
CA GLU A 184 -7.22 -3.26 23.53
C GLU A 184 -8.11 -2.00 23.54
N ALA A 185 -7.67 -0.93 24.22
CA ALA A 185 -8.36 0.35 24.19
C ALA A 185 -8.39 0.97 22.78
N LEU A 186 -7.29 0.84 22.02
CA LEU A 186 -7.24 1.29 20.63
C LEU A 186 -8.16 0.49 19.72
N VAL A 187 -8.23 -0.84 19.87
CA VAL A 187 -9.17 -1.70 19.13
C VAL A 187 -10.61 -1.25 19.37
N ALA A 188 -11.00 -1.09 20.64
CA ALA A 188 -12.34 -0.62 21.00
C ALA A 188 -12.63 0.73 20.36
N ARG A 189 -11.68 1.67 20.45
CA ARG A 189 -11.83 3.01 19.87
C ARG A 189 -11.95 2.98 18.35
N ARG A 190 -11.20 2.12 17.65
CA ARG A 190 -11.30 1.99 16.18
C ARG A 190 -12.68 1.45 15.77
N ARG A 191 -13.19 0.46 16.48
CA ARG A 191 -14.55 -0.08 16.25
C ARG A 191 -15.63 0.98 16.45
N GLU A 192 -15.54 1.80 17.49
CA GLU A 192 -16.45 2.94 17.72
C GLU A 192 -16.45 3.95 16.56
N LEU A 193 -15.27 4.19 15.99
CA LEU A 193 -15.08 5.12 14.87
C LEU A 193 -15.45 4.50 13.50
N GLY A 194 -15.84 3.23 13.47
CA GLY A 194 -16.17 2.52 12.23
C GLY A 194 -14.95 2.03 11.44
N ASP A 195 -13.74 2.23 11.95
CA ASP A 195 -12.50 1.74 11.35
C ASP A 195 -12.30 0.25 11.65
N ARG A 196 -13.01 -0.60 10.91
CA ARG A 196 -12.95 -2.06 11.08
C ARG A 196 -11.58 -2.62 10.68
N ALA A 197 -11.04 -2.19 9.55
CA ALA A 197 -9.75 -2.67 9.06
C ALA A 197 -8.60 -2.35 10.05
N GLY A 198 -8.58 -1.13 10.60
CA GLY A 198 -7.61 -0.74 11.63
C GLY A 198 -7.81 -1.51 12.93
N ALA A 199 -9.06 -1.73 13.37
CA ALA A 199 -9.36 -2.53 14.54
C ALA A 199 -8.88 -3.99 14.39
N ASP A 200 -9.18 -4.60 13.25
CA ASP A 200 -8.82 -5.99 12.96
C ASP A 200 -7.30 -6.16 12.89
N HIS A 201 -6.58 -5.22 12.28
CA HIS A 201 -5.12 -5.23 12.29
C HIS A 201 -4.54 -5.13 13.72
N LEU A 202 -5.04 -4.21 14.53
CA LEU A 202 -4.61 -4.06 15.93
C LEU A 202 -4.86 -5.35 16.73
N GLU A 203 -5.99 -6.01 16.51
CA GLU A 203 -6.36 -7.24 17.22
C GLU A 203 -5.55 -8.46 16.76
N GLN A 204 -5.33 -8.61 15.46
CA GLN A 204 -4.69 -9.79 14.87
C GLN A 204 -3.15 -9.72 14.90
N VAL A 205 -2.57 -8.52 14.82
CA VAL A 205 -1.11 -8.33 14.71
C VAL A 205 -0.56 -7.68 15.97
N SER A 206 -1.12 -6.53 16.35
CA SER A 206 -0.50 -5.68 17.37
C SER A 206 -0.68 -6.20 18.78
N LEU A 207 -1.86 -6.72 19.10
CA LEU A 207 -2.16 -7.25 20.43
C LEU A 207 -1.33 -8.51 20.74
N PRO A 208 -1.21 -9.51 19.83
CA PRO A 208 -0.28 -10.62 20.03
C PRO A 208 1.18 -10.16 20.23
N ALA A 209 1.65 -9.21 19.42
CA ALA A 209 3.00 -8.68 19.55
C ALA A 209 3.24 -7.97 20.90
N ALA A 210 2.28 -7.15 21.35
CA ALA A 210 2.32 -6.47 22.63
C ALA A 210 2.32 -7.46 23.81
N ARG A 211 1.51 -8.52 23.74
CA ARG A 211 1.45 -9.59 24.76
C ARG A 211 2.76 -10.38 24.82
N ALA A 212 3.31 -10.78 23.67
CA ALA A 212 4.59 -11.48 23.61
C ALA A 212 5.73 -10.64 24.21
N ARG A 213 5.76 -9.34 23.92
CA ARG A 213 6.72 -8.40 24.50
C ARG A 213 6.54 -8.25 26.01
N ALA A 214 5.31 -8.12 26.50
CA ALA A 214 5.03 -8.01 27.93
C ALA A 214 5.51 -9.26 28.70
N ALA A 215 5.19 -10.45 28.19
CA ALA A 215 5.64 -11.72 28.77
C ALA A 215 7.17 -11.84 28.83
N LEU A 216 7.86 -11.41 27.77
CA LEU A 216 9.33 -11.39 27.75
C LEU A 216 9.91 -10.48 28.84
N LEU A 217 9.31 -9.30 29.05
CA LEU A 217 9.76 -8.36 30.08
C LEU A 217 9.51 -8.89 31.50
N GLU A 218 8.42 -9.63 31.71
CA GLU A 218 8.13 -10.30 32.98
C GLU A 218 9.12 -11.42 33.28
N ASP A 219 9.44 -12.28 32.30
CA ASP A 219 10.44 -13.34 32.45
C ASP A 219 11.82 -12.76 32.79
N VAL A 220 12.25 -11.70 32.11
CA VAL A 220 13.52 -11.03 32.42
C VAL A 220 13.54 -10.44 33.83
N ARG A 221 12.41 -9.87 34.30
CA ARG A 221 12.30 -9.33 35.66
C ARG A 221 12.27 -10.41 36.74
N GLY A 222 11.70 -11.58 36.45
CA GLY A 222 11.64 -12.71 37.40
C GLY A 222 12.95 -13.48 37.56
N ARG A 223 13.96 -13.23 36.70
CA ARG A 223 15.29 -13.84 36.76
C ARG A 223 16.31 -13.03 37.59
N HIS A 224 15.90 -11.89 38.16
CA HIS A 224 16.70 -11.02 39.01
C HIS A 224 16.05 -10.88 40.39
#